data_AF-A0A9P6JDG0-F1
#
_entry.id   AF-A0A9P6JDG0-F1
#
_cell.length_a   1.000
_cell.length_b   1.000
_cell.length_c   1.000
_cell.angle_alpha   90.00
_cell.angle_beta   90.00
_cell.angle_gamma   90.00
#
_symmetry.space_group_name_H-M   'P 1'
#
loop_
_entity.id
_entity.type
_entity.pdbx_description
1 polymer ?
#
loop_
_entity_poly.entity_id
_entity_poly.type
_entity_poly.pdbx_seq_one_letter_code
_entity_poly.pdbx_strand_id
1 'polypeptide(L)'
;MAKFRSLLVLTLLASISTVLAESWKVSDINLAVISRDGGKKDERKLEYPHAGEDLIADSTDSLKFTFKVENKERPHQAMVLFKSQDEFKDEIMVAASVKSSGKGRFELNFAKADPKFKYGTRKYSMAFLVGGSKVDEPFKYTLGNIEIHAPSSNSAVRPSGVEYAAKPEIHHQFRPDQKLINTVVSGFFTVLVLAPFTVLFLLWSQLGIKFEPLKALTQKPLELVSALVFFGSLAGIEYVFYSYWTHVTLFPVLQYLGVLSLVAVVSGRSVLSAVQARRIQRTSGSAKKEL
;
A
#
# COMPACT_ATOMS: atom_id res chain seq x y z
N MET A 1 -66.64 -70.36 12.89
CA MET A 1 -66.96 -69.00 13.39
C MET A 1 -65.79 -68.43 14.21
N ALA A 2 -64.70 -67.97 13.57
CA ALA A 2 -63.60 -67.33 14.29
C ALA A 2 -62.75 -66.34 13.46
N LYS A 3 -63.19 -65.97 12.24
CA LYS A 3 -62.44 -65.06 11.35
C LYS A 3 -63.22 -63.82 10.90
N PHE A 4 -64.37 -63.54 11.50
CA PHE A 4 -65.22 -62.39 11.13
C PHE A 4 -65.41 -61.33 12.23
N ARG A 5 -64.81 -61.54 13.42
CA ARG A 5 -64.84 -60.56 14.52
C ARG A 5 -63.59 -59.67 14.60
N SER A 6 -62.53 -59.99 13.85
CA SER A 6 -61.28 -59.21 13.87
C SER A 6 -61.28 -58.02 12.90
N LEU A 7 -62.10 -58.06 11.84
CA LEU A 7 -62.10 -57.01 10.81
C LEU A 7 -62.96 -55.78 11.16
N LEU A 8 -63.86 -55.90 12.14
CA LEU A 8 -64.80 -54.85 12.52
C LEU A 8 -64.33 -54.04 13.75
N VAL A 9 -63.33 -54.54 14.48
CA VAL A 9 -62.71 -53.79 15.60
C VAL A 9 -61.56 -52.90 15.12
N LEU A 10 -60.99 -53.16 13.93
CA LEU A 10 -59.91 -52.35 13.37
C LEU A 10 -60.40 -51.16 12.52
N THR A 11 -61.70 -51.06 12.22
CA THR A 11 -62.27 -50.00 11.37
C THR A 11 -63.08 -48.94 12.13
N LEU A 12 -63.23 -49.06 13.46
CA LEU A 12 -63.92 -48.06 14.29
C LEU A 12 -63.01 -47.21 15.20
N LEU A 13 -61.68 -47.39 15.14
CA LEU A 13 -60.70 -46.52 15.80
C LEU A 13 -59.87 -45.67 14.81
N ALA A 14 -60.39 -45.49 13.59
CA ALA A 14 -59.93 -44.45 12.67
C ALA A 14 -60.90 -43.25 12.72
N SER A 15 -61.45 -42.94 13.89
CA SER A 15 -62.11 -41.67 14.14
C SER A 15 -61.03 -40.59 14.32
N ILE A 16 -60.62 -40.02 13.18
CA ILE A 16 -60.34 -38.59 12.98
C ILE A 16 -59.95 -37.86 14.27
N SER A 17 -58.68 -37.98 14.67
CA SER A 17 -58.00 -36.88 15.36
C SER A 17 -57.35 -36.03 14.28
N THR A 18 -58.15 -35.25 13.55
CA THR A 18 -57.62 -34.00 13.00
C THR A 18 -57.37 -33.13 14.22
N VAL A 19 -56.19 -33.26 14.83
CA VAL A 19 -55.64 -32.18 15.63
C VAL A 19 -55.56 -31.03 14.65
N LEU A 20 -56.52 -30.11 14.73
CA LEU A 20 -56.38 -28.80 14.12
C LEU A 20 -55.14 -28.23 14.79
N ALA A 21 -54.01 -28.28 14.08
CA ALA A 21 -52.81 -27.60 14.50
C ALA A 21 -53.23 -26.15 14.75
N GLU A 22 -53.19 -25.74 16.02
CA GLU A 22 -53.49 -24.36 16.35
C GLU A 22 -52.40 -23.52 15.66
N SER A 23 -52.80 -22.50 14.91
CA SER A 23 -51.90 -21.56 14.27
C SER A 23 -52.01 -20.21 14.97
N TRP A 24 -50.93 -19.44 14.98
CA TRP A 24 -50.98 -18.09 15.57
C TRP A 24 -51.79 -17.15 14.69
N LYS A 25 -52.79 -16.50 15.29
CA LYS A 25 -53.57 -15.44 14.66
C LYS A 25 -53.03 -14.10 15.13
N VAL A 26 -52.48 -13.34 14.20
CA VAL A 26 -51.95 -12.00 14.46
C VAL A 26 -52.77 -10.98 13.68
N SER A 27 -53.32 -10.00 14.39
CA SER A 27 -54.15 -8.91 13.87
C SER A 27 -53.56 -7.54 14.25
N ASP A 28 -54.14 -6.46 13.72
CA ASP A 28 -53.76 -5.07 14.00
C ASP A 28 -52.27 -4.77 13.78
N ILE A 29 -51.73 -5.24 12.67
CA ILE A 29 -50.33 -5.03 12.32
C ILE A 29 -50.15 -3.60 11.80
N ASN A 30 -49.39 -2.79 12.55
CA ASN A 30 -49.06 -1.42 12.17
C ASN A 30 -47.55 -1.21 12.22
N LEU A 31 -46.99 -0.78 11.09
CA LEU A 31 -45.57 -0.55 10.86
C LEU A 31 -45.35 0.95 10.65
N ALA A 32 -44.45 1.55 11.42
CA ALA A 32 -44.16 2.97 11.34
C ALA A 32 -42.65 3.27 11.38
N VAL A 33 -42.19 4.15 10.51
CA VAL A 33 -40.84 4.72 10.55
C VAL A 33 -40.92 6.10 11.20
N ILE A 34 -40.18 6.28 12.28
CA ILE A 34 -40.20 7.51 13.07
C ILE A 34 -38.84 8.19 12.96
N SER A 35 -38.86 9.46 12.54
CA SER A 35 -37.67 10.29 12.47
C SER A 35 -37.10 10.56 13.86
N ARG A 36 -35.83 10.96 13.93
CA ARG A 36 -35.16 11.39 15.18
C ARG A 36 -35.95 12.46 15.95
N ASP A 37 -36.63 13.36 15.24
CA ASP A 37 -37.42 14.45 15.82
C ASP A 37 -38.80 14.01 16.35
N GLY A 38 -39.10 12.71 16.32
CA GLY A 38 -40.36 12.13 16.80
C GLY A 38 -41.51 12.19 15.80
N GLY A 39 -41.33 12.85 14.65
CA GLY A 39 -42.27 12.84 13.53
C GLY A 39 -42.39 11.45 12.88
N LYS A 40 -43.60 11.03 12.54
CA LYS A 40 -43.85 9.81 11.76
C LYS A 40 -43.54 10.11 10.28
N LYS A 41 -42.49 9.51 9.72
CA LYS A 41 -42.14 9.63 8.30
C LYS A 41 -43.09 8.79 7.44
N ASP A 42 -43.39 7.58 7.89
CA ASP A 42 -44.29 6.65 7.22
C ASP A 42 -45.02 5.79 8.27
N GLU A 43 -46.30 5.50 8.05
CA GLU A 43 -47.12 4.64 8.90
C GLU A 43 -48.08 3.85 8.01
N ARG A 44 -48.00 2.52 8.10
CA ARG A 44 -48.76 1.60 7.25
C ARG A 44 -49.38 0.50 8.10
N LYS A 45 -50.68 0.30 7.90
CA LYS A 45 -51.38 -0.89 8.40
C LYS A 45 -51.20 -2.00 7.38
N LEU A 46 -50.83 -3.18 7.85
CA LEU A 46 -50.58 -4.35 7.02
C LEU A 46 -51.60 -5.44 7.34
N GLU A 47 -52.05 -6.15 6.31
CA GLU A 47 -52.97 -7.28 6.45
C GLU A 47 -52.31 -8.56 5.93
N TYR A 48 -52.23 -9.56 6.81
CA TYR A 48 -51.70 -10.88 6.45
C TYR A 48 -52.57 -11.52 5.35
N PRO A 49 -52.02 -12.16 4.30
CA PRO A 49 -50.60 -12.49 4.09
C PRO A 49 -49.85 -11.53 3.14
N HIS A 50 -50.40 -10.36 2.80
CA HIS A 50 -49.83 -9.48 1.78
C HIS A 50 -48.66 -8.65 2.34
N ALA A 51 -47.48 -8.78 1.73
CA ALA A 51 -46.33 -7.97 2.11
C ALA A 51 -46.57 -6.48 1.82
N GLY A 52 -46.07 -5.61 2.70
CA GLY A 52 -46.10 -4.17 2.48
C GLY A 52 -45.13 -3.71 1.39
N GLU A 53 -45.37 -2.52 0.86
CA GLU A 53 -44.44 -1.81 -0.02
C GLU A 53 -43.12 -1.48 0.69
N ASP A 54 -42.08 -1.20 -0.10
CA ASP A 54 -40.76 -0.85 0.40
C ASP A 54 -40.81 0.42 1.26
N LEU A 55 -40.06 0.41 2.37
CA LEU A 55 -39.88 1.52 3.30
C LEU A 55 -38.47 2.08 3.19
N ILE A 56 -38.33 3.38 3.43
CA ILE A 56 -37.03 4.05 3.47
C ILE A 56 -36.81 4.61 4.87
N ALA A 57 -35.65 4.34 5.46
CA ALA A 57 -35.26 4.84 6.76
C ALA A 57 -33.82 5.34 6.74
N ASP A 58 -33.53 6.39 7.51
CA ASP A 58 -32.17 6.84 7.73
C ASP A 58 -31.56 6.15 8.95
N SER A 59 -30.22 6.13 9.03
CA SER A 59 -29.47 5.58 10.17
C SER A 59 -29.85 6.14 11.56
N THR A 60 -30.49 7.30 11.63
CA THR A 60 -30.96 7.91 12.88
C THR A 60 -32.42 7.61 13.24
N ASP A 61 -33.17 7.03 12.30
CA ASP A 61 -34.59 6.78 12.47
C ASP A 61 -34.84 5.56 13.37
N SER A 62 -36.10 5.43 13.80
CA SER A 62 -36.56 4.28 14.59
C SER A 62 -37.73 3.60 13.91
N LEU A 63 -37.63 2.28 13.72
CA LEU A 63 -38.71 1.44 13.23
C LEU A 63 -39.56 0.98 14.41
N LYS A 64 -40.86 1.28 14.38
CA LYS A 64 -41.84 0.78 15.34
C LYS A 64 -42.82 -0.14 14.67
N PHE A 65 -43.11 -1.25 15.32
CA PHE A 65 -44.04 -2.25 14.84
C PHE A 65 -44.95 -2.68 15.99
N THR A 66 -46.25 -2.54 15.82
CA THR A 66 -47.27 -2.92 16.81
C THR A 66 -48.14 -4.01 16.21
N PHE A 67 -48.49 -5.00 17.01
CA PHE A 67 -49.30 -6.13 16.59
C PHE A 67 -50.13 -6.64 17.77
N LYS A 68 -51.15 -7.44 17.49
CA LYS A 68 -51.95 -8.11 18.49
C LYS A 68 -52.04 -9.60 18.18
N VAL A 69 -51.69 -10.42 19.16
CA VAL A 69 -51.81 -11.88 19.07
C VAL A 69 -53.14 -12.28 19.68
N GLU A 70 -53.98 -12.96 18.90
CA GLU A 70 -55.34 -13.38 19.27
C GLU A 70 -55.40 -14.88 19.55
N ASN A 71 -54.41 -15.38 20.29
CA ASN A 71 -54.37 -16.75 20.81
C ASN A 71 -54.58 -16.76 22.32
N LYS A 72 -55.06 -17.89 22.85
CA LYS A 72 -55.26 -18.09 24.29
C LYS A 72 -53.94 -18.06 25.06
N GLU A 73 -52.85 -18.39 24.39
CA GLU A 73 -51.53 -18.50 24.98
C GLU A 73 -50.59 -17.39 24.51
N ARG A 74 -49.63 -17.06 25.36
CA ARG A 74 -48.63 -16.05 25.05
C ARG A 74 -47.50 -16.69 24.22
N PRO A 75 -47.06 -16.05 23.13
CA PRO A 75 -45.90 -16.55 22.40
C PRO A 75 -44.65 -16.49 23.29
N HIS A 76 -43.87 -17.57 23.26
CA HIS A 76 -42.59 -17.64 23.95
C HIS A 76 -41.54 -16.78 23.22
N GLN A 77 -41.65 -16.71 21.89
CA GLN A 77 -40.73 -15.99 21.02
C GLN A 77 -41.53 -15.13 20.04
N ALA A 78 -41.21 -13.84 19.99
CA ALA A 78 -41.66 -12.92 18.96
C ALA A 78 -40.45 -12.10 18.52
N MET A 79 -40.14 -12.10 17.23
CA MET A 79 -38.96 -11.41 16.70
C MET A 79 -39.17 -10.95 15.27
N VAL A 80 -38.44 -9.91 14.88
CA VAL A 80 -38.32 -9.47 13.50
C VAL A 80 -36.93 -9.87 13.01
N LEU A 81 -36.91 -10.68 11.96
CA LEU A 81 -35.71 -11.05 11.20
C LEU A 81 -35.51 -10.03 10.07
N PHE A 82 -34.35 -9.40 10.06
CA PHE A 82 -33.87 -8.57 8.97
C PHE A 82 -32.83 -9.38 8.19
N LYS A 83 -33.10 -9.63 6.92
CA LYS A 83 -32.19 -10.31 6.01
C LYS A 83 -31.70 -9.35 4.94
N SER A 84 -30.40 -9.09 4.91
CA SER A 84 -29.78 -8.26 3.86
C SER A 84 -29.95 -8.94 2.50
N GLN A 85 -30.35 -8.16 1.49
CA GLN A 85 -30.49 -8.63 0.11
C GLN A 85 -29.16 -8.55 -0.67
N ASP A 86 -28.08 -8.10 -0.03
CA ASP A 86 -26.76 -8.02 -0.65
C ASP A 86 -26.08 -9.39 -0.68
N GLU A 87 -24.96 -9.48 -1.38
CA GLU A 87 -24.12 -10.68 -1.51
C GLU A 87 -23.74 -11.30 -0.15
N PHE A 88 -23.66 -10.47 0.90
CA PHE A 88 -23.24 -10.85 2.24
C PHE A 88 -24.30 -11.61 3.06
N LYS A 89 -25.59 -11.53 2.69
CA LYS A 89 -26.70 -12.24 3.34
C LYS A 89 -26.71 -12.13 4.87
N ASP A 90 -26.44 -10.95 5.42
CA ASP A 90 -26.51 -10.75 6.88
C ASP A 90 -27.93 -11.04 7.40
N GLU A 91 -27.99 -11.73 8.53
CA GLU A 91 -29.22 -11.99 9.26
C GLU A 91 -29.11 -11.33 10.64
N ILE A 92 -30.07 -10.48 10.97
CA ILE A 92 -30.17 -9.78 12.25
C ILE A 92 -31.56 -10.04 12.82
N MET A 93 -31.63 -10.62 14.01
CA MET A 93 -32.88 -10.91 14.70
C MET A 93 -33.04 -9.99 15.89
N VAL A 94 -34.16 -9.29 15.97
CA VAL A 94 -34.45 -8.39 17.08
C VAL A 94 -35.76 -8.81 17.73
N ALA A 95 -35.74 -9.00 19.06
CA ALA A 95 -36.90 -9.45 19.82
C ALA A 95 -37.99 -8.37 19.91
N ALA A 96 -39.25 -8.80 19.85
CA ALA A 96 -40.42 -7.98 20.11
C ALA A 96 -40.99 -8.28 21.50
N SER A 97 -41.48 -7.25 22.18
CA SER A 97 -42.12 -7.41 23.49
C SER A 97 -43.60 -7.74 23.31
N VAL A 98 -44.11 -8.76 24.02
CA VAL A 98 -45.54 -9.12 24.01
C VAL A 98 -46.08 -9.04 25.43
N LYS A 99 -47.15 -8.27 25.64
CA LYS A 99 -47.80 -8.14 26.96
C LYS A 99 -48.72 -9.34 27.24
N SER A 100 -49.15 -9.49 28.49
CA SER A 100 -50.15 -10.50 28.89
C SER A 100 -51.50 -10.32 28.17
N SER A 101 -51.81 -9.11 27.68
CA SER A 101 -53.02 -8.80 26.90
C SER A 101 -52.94 -9.19 25.42
N GLY A 102 -51.89 -9.91 24.99
CA GLY A 102 -51.66 -10.27 23.58
C GLY A 102 -51.15 -9.13 22.69
N LYS A 103 -51.15 -7.88 23.18
CA LYS A 103 -50.60 -6.73 22.46
C LYS A 103 -49.07 -6.75 22.49
N GLY A 104 -48.47 -6.73 21.31
CA GLY A 104 -47.03 -6.70 21.10
C GLY A 104 -46.53 -5.36 20.56
N ARG A 105 -45.31 -5.00 20.95
CA ARG A 105 -44.59 -3.81 20.46
C ARG A 105 -43.13 -4.16 20.20
N PHE A 106 -42.67 -3.72 19.04
CA PHE A 106 -41.28 -3.75 18.60
C PHE A 106 -40.83 -2.33 18.35
N GLU A 107 -39.62 -2.01 18.80
CA GLU A 107 -39.00 -0.70 18.60
C GLU A 107 -37.51 -0.90 18.39
N LEU A 108 -37.02 -0.51 17.22
CA LEU A 108 -35.61 -0.58 16.84
C LEU A 108 -35.15 0.80 16.43
N ASN A 109 -34.22 1.37 17.19
CA ASN A 109 -33.54 2.60 16.82
C ASN A 109 -32.25 2.25 16.05
N PHE A 110 -32.17 2.62 14.77
CA PHE A 110 -31.04 2.23 13.92
C PHE A 110 -29.70 2.83 14.36
N ALA A 111 -29.71 3.97 15.07
CA ALA A 111 -28.49 4.56 15.60
C ALA A 111 -27.88 3.72 16.74
N LYS A 112 -28.72 3.03 17.52
CA LYS A 112 -28.33 2.16 18.65
C LYS A 112 -28.37 0.67 18.31
N ALA A 113 -28.81 0.31 17.11
CA ALA A 113 -28.95 -1.06 16.66
C ALA A 113 -27.59 -1.73 16.38
N ASP A 114 -27.65 -3.00 15.98
CA ASP A 114 -26.50 -3.80 15.56
C ASP A 114 -25.62 -3.01 14.55
N PRO A 115 -24.29 -2.98 14.71
CA PRO A 115 -23.38 -2.31 13.79
C PRO A 115 -23.57 -2.71 12.31
N LYS A 116 -24.11 -3.91 12.05
CA LYS A 116 -24.40 -4.40 10.69
C LYS A 116 -25.36 -3.50 9.90
N PHE A 117 -26.25 -2.75 10.58
CA PHE A 117 -27.13 -1.78 9.93
C PHE A 117 -26.42 -0.51 9.47
N LYS A 118 -25.16 -0.30 9.88
CA LYS A 118 -24.39 0.91 9.59
C LYS A 118 -23.41 0.75 8.41
N TYR A 119 -23.39 -0.42 7.79
CA TYR A 119 -22.47 -0.76 6.69
C TYR A 119 -22.97 -0.23 5.33
N GLY A 120 -22.90 1.08 5.10
CA GLY A 120 -23.38 1.66 3.84
C GLY A 120 -24.91 1.57 3.69
N THR A 121 -25.43 2.05 2.55
CA THR A 121 -26.86 2.01 2.25
C THR A 121 -27.26 0.62 1.76
N ARG A 122 -28.24 -0.01 2.42
CA ARG A 122 -28.61 -1.42 2.15
C ARG A 122 -30.10 -1.67 2.24
N LYS A 123 -30.55 -2.69 1.50
CA LYS A 123 -31.92 -3.19 1.54
C LYS A 123 -32.02 -4.45 2.37
N TYR A 124 -32.97 -4.48 3.31
CA TYR A 124 -33.26 -5.61 4.17
C TYR A 124 -34.68 -6.10 3.94
N SER A 125 -34.85 -7.41 3.74
CA SER A 125 -36.17 -8.05 3.84
C SER A 125 -36.51 -8.27 5.31
N MET A 126 -37.71 -7.84 5.71
CA MET A 126 -38.22 -7.99 7.07
C MET A 126 -39.22 -9.14 7.14
N ALA A 127 -38.97 -10.09 8.04
CA ALA A 127 -39.90 -11.17 8.36
C ALA A 127 -40.21 -11.18 9.85
N PHE A 128 -41.49 -11.08 10.20
CA PHE A 128 -41.97 -11.25 11.55
C PHE A 128 -42.19 -12.74 11.86
N LEU A 129 -41.61 -13.20 12.97
CA LEU A 129 -41.64 -14.58 13.41
C LEU A 129 -42.24 -14.64 14.81
N VAL A 130 -43.25 -15.50 14.98
CA VAL A 130 -43.89 -15.78 16.27
C VAL A 130 -43.93 -17.29 16.50
N GLY A 131 -43.52 -17.70 17.69
CA GLY A 131 -43.53 -19.11 18.10
C GLY A 131 -43.77 -19.28 19.59
N GLY A 132 -44.24 -20.46 19.96
CA GLY A 132 -44.44 -20.90 21.33
C GLY A 132 -44.43 -22.42 21.42
N SER A 133 -44.33 -22.96 22.64
CA SER A 133 -44.11 -24.39 22.86
C SER A 133 -45.35 -25.27 22.70
N LYS A 134 -46.54 -24.66 22.61
CA LYS A 134 -47.84 -25.35 22.69
C LYS A 134 -48.72 -25.13 21.44
N VAL A 135 -48.22 -24.35 20.49
CA VAL A 135 -48.85 -24.08 19.19
C VAL A 135 -47.90 -24.67 18.16
N ASP A 136 -48.35 -25.68 17.42
CA ASP A 136 -47.48 -26.52 16.59
C ASP A 136 -46.94 -25.79 15.36
N GLU A 137 -47.72 -24.88 14.76
CA GLU A 137 -47.30 -24.12 13.58
C GLU A 137 -46.73 -22.74 13.95
N PRO A 138 -45.44 -22.47 13.69
CA PRO A 138 -44.87 -21.14 13.89
C PRO A 138 -45.39 -20.17 12.83
N PHE A 139 -45.67 -18.94 13.24
CA PHE A 139 -46.16 -17.91 12.32
C PHE A 139 -45.00 -17.12 11.75
N LYS A 140 -44.92 -17.10 10.42
CA LYS A 140 -43.96 -16.33 9.65
C LYS A 140 -44.71 -15.41 8.70
N TYR A 141 -44.42 -14.12 8.80
CA TYR A 141 -45.02 -13.11 7.94
C TYR A 141 -43.98 -12.14 7.39
N THR A 142 -43.91 -12.01 6.07
CA THR A 142 -43.03 -11.06 5.40
C THR A 142 -43.66 -9.68 5.45
N LEU A 143 -43.06 -8.75 6.20
CA LEU A 143 -43.59 -7.40 6.40
C LEU A 143 -43.36 -6.49 5.19
N GLY A 144 -42.32 -6.77 4.40
CA GLY A 144 -41.86 -5.95 3.28
C GLY A 144 -40.35 -5.73 3.34
N ASN A 145 -39.83 -4.85 2.49
CA ASN A 145 -38.41 -4.47 2.52
C ASN A 145 -38.22 -3.09 3.14
N ILE A 146 -37.06 -2.88 3.73
CA ILE A 146 -36.62 -1.58 4.24
C ILE A 146 -35.24 -1.25 3.69
N GLU A 147 -35.12 -0.10 3.05
CA GLU A 147 -33.85 0.49 2.64
C GLU A 147 -33.36 1.42 3.74
N ILE A 148 -32.19 1.11 4.29
CA ILE A 148 -31.58 1.88 5.37
C ILE A 148 -30.40 2.65 4.80
N HIS A 149 -30.47 3.98 4.84
CA HIS A 149 -29.40 4.86 4.38
C HIS A 149 -28.32 5.00 5.45
N ALA A 150 -27.05 4.88 5.03
CA ALA A 150 -25.92 5.09 5.91
C ALA A 150 -25.76 6.56 6.34
N PRO A 151 -25.12 6.82 7.50
CA PRO A 151 -24.81 8.18 7.91
C PRO A 151 -23.85 8.84 6.92
N SER A 152 -24.13 10.10 6.57
CA SER A 152 -23.33 10.91 5.63
C SER A 152 -21.91 11.18 6.13
N SER A 153 -21.69 11.14 7.45
CA SER A 153 -20.37 11.18 8.09
C SER A 153 -20.10 9.83 8.76
N ASN A 154 -19.01 9.15 8.38
CA ASN A 154 -18.55 7.88 8.94
C ASN A 154 -19.46 6.67 8.66
N SER A 155 -19.70 6.37 7.38
CA SER A 155 -20.17 5.02 6.99
C SER A 155 -19.19 3.97 7.53
N ALA A 156 -19.69 3.04 8.33
CA ALA A 156 -18.84 1.98 8.86
C ALA A 156 -18.35 1.11 7.69
N VAL A 157 -17.04 1.00 7.51
CA VAL A 157 -16.46 0.08 6.55
C VAL A 157 -16.61 -1.32 7.12
N ARG A 158 -17.37 -2.17 6.42
CA ARG A 158 -17.52 -3.56 6.82
C ARG A 158 -16.14 -4.24 6.75
N PRO A 159 -15.69 -4.96 7.79
CA PRO A 159 -14.54 -5.83 7.65
C PRO A 159 -14.83 -6.87 6.56
N SER A 160 -13.92 -7.02 5.59
CA SER A 160 -14.07 -8.00 4.51
C SER A 160 -14.31 -9.37 5.12
N GLY A 161 -15.46 -10.00 4.80
CA GLY A 161 -15.85 -11.30 5.36
C GLY A 161 -14.99 -12.48 4.91
N VAL A 162 -13.91 -12.21 4.17
CA VAL A 162 -12.96 -13.20 3.70
C VAL A 162 -11.71 -13.09 4.57
N GLU A 163 -11.75 -13.74 5.73
CA GLU A 163 -10.60 -13.82 6.64
C GLU A 163 -9.42 -14.59 6.02
N TYR A 164 -9.71 -15.48 5.06
CA TYR A 164 -8.74 -16.31 4.35
C TYR A 164 -8.81 -16.07 2.83
N ALA A 165 -8.29 -14.93 2.38
CA ALA A 165 -8.03 -14.67 0.96
C ALA A 165 -6.55 -14.38 0.72
N ALA A 166 -6.05 -14.76 -0.46
CA ALA A 166 -4.76 -14.30 -0.93
C ALA A 166 -4.78 -12.76 -1.01
N LYS A 167 -3.82 -12.11 -0.35
CA LYS A 167 -3.64 -10.66 -0.45
C LYS A 167 -3.07 -10.31 -1.81
N PRO A 168 -3.34 -9.10 -2.33
CA PRO A 168 -2.68 -8.65 -3.55
C PRO A 168 -1.16 -8.66 -3.38
N GLU A 169 -0.46 -9.04 -4.45
CA GLU A 169 1.00 -9.05 -4.49
C GLU A 169 1.56 -7.63 -4.38
N ILE A 170 2.65 -7.46 -3.63
CA ILE A 170 3.30 -6.16 -3.41
C ILE A 170 4.53 -6.08 -4.33
N HIS A 171 4.51 -5.16 -5.29
CA HIS A 171 5.67 -4.89 -6.14
C HIS A 171 6.53 -3.77 -5.56
N HIS A 172 7.81 -4.05 -5.34
CA HIS A 172 8.77 -3.01 -4.93
C HIS A 172 9.03 -2.05 -6.11
N GLN A 173 8.75 -0.76 -5.90
CA GLN A 173 9.07 0.29 -6.87
C GLN A 173 10.50 0.78 -6.62
N PHE A 174 11.42 0.43 -7.53
CA PHE A 174 12.77 0.97 -7.52
C PHE A 174 12.76 2.46 -7.84
N ARG A 175 13.78 3.17 -7.34
CA ARG A 175 13.99 4.56 -7.73
C ARG A 175 14.27 4.63 -9.23
N PRO A 176 13.70 5.60 -9.96
CA PRO A 176 14.03 5.79 -11.36
C PRO A 176 15.50 6.18 -11.52
N ASP A 177 16.10 5.78 -12.63
CA ASP A 177 17.48 6.13 -12.97
C ASP A 177 17.64 7.66 -13.09
N GLN A 178 18.80 8.17 -12.69
CA GLN A 178 19.10 9.59 -12.81
C GLN A 178 19.24 9.98 -14.29
N LYS A 179 18.62 11.10 -14.67
CA LYS A 179 18.70 11.62 -16.04
C LYS A 179 20.12 12.13 -16.33
N LEU A 180 20.80 11.49 -17.28
CA LEU A 180 22.13 11.90 -17.75
C LEU A 180 22.03 13.11 -18.71
N ILE A 181 23.12 13.89 -18.78
CA ILE A 181 23.26 15.02 -19.72
C ILE A 181 23.53 14.48 -21.13
N ASN A 182 23.16 15.26 -22.14
CA ASN A 182 23.48 14.96 -23.55
C ASN A 182 25.01 14.87 -23.76
N THR A 183 25.46 13.75 -24.33
CA THR A 183 26.87 13.46 -24.64
C THR A 183 27.52 14.52 -25.52
N VAL A 184 26.79 15.13 -26.44
CA VAL A 184 27.30 16.19 -27.33
C VAL A 184 27.69 17.44 -26.52
N VAL A 185 26.84 17.81 -25.56
CA VAL A 185 27.11 18.97 -24.68
C VAL A 185 28.32 18.68 -23.80
N SER A 186 28.39 17.48 -23.20
CA SER A 186 29.55 17.07 -22.41
C SER A 186 30.84 17.10 -23.22
N GLY A 187 30.83 16.56 -24.45
CA GLY A 187 32.01 16.52 -25.32
C GLY A 187 32.51 17.91 -25.70
N PHE A 188 31.61 18.86 -25.98
CA PHE A 188 31.97 20.25 -26.28
C PHE A 188 32.77 20.88 -25.13
N PHE A 189 32.28 20.75 -23.89
CA PHE A 189 32.98 21.29 -22.72
C PHE A 189 34.31 20.57 -22.44
N THR A 190 34.41 19.27 -22.71
CA THR A 190 35.70 18.56 -22.60
C THR A 190 36.75 19.15 -23.56
N VAL A 191 36.37 19.43 -24.82
CA VAL A 191 37.28 20.09 -25.78
C VAL A 191 37.63 21.51 -25.32
N LEU A 192 36.65 22.25 -24.78
CA LEU A 192 36.88 23.59 -24.24
C LEU A 192 37.93 23.60 -23.12
N VAL A 193 37.92 22.60 -22.23
CA VAL A 193 38.92 22.44 -21.15
C VAL A 193 40.31 22.10 -21.69
N LEU A 194 40.39 21.37 -22.81
CA LEU A 194 41.67 21.04 -23.45
C LEU A 194 42.24 22.19 -24.30
N ALA A 195 41.39 23.14 -24.73
CA ALA A 195 41.80 24.22 -25.62
C ALA A 195 42.97 25.09 -25.09
N PRO A 196 43.01 25.52 -23.81
CA PRO A 196 44.14 26.27 -23.28
C PRO A 196 45.49 25.56 -23.41
N PHE A 197 45.52 24.22 -23.26
CA PHE A 197 46.74 23.44 -23.45
C PHE A 197 47.20 23.47 -24.90
N THR A 198 46.27 23.37 -25.86
CA THR A 198 46.62 23.47 -27.30
C THR A 198 47.21 24.84 -27.63
N VAL A 199 46.63 25.92 -27.10
CA VAL A 199 47.15 27.29 -27.27
C VAL A 199 48.55 27.42 -26.64
N LEU A 200 48.76 26.86 -25.45
CA LEU A 200 50.07 26.86 -24.79
C LEU A 200 51.15 26.21 -25.67
N PHE A 201 50.88 25.03 -26.23
CA PHE A 201 51.84 24.34 -27.10
C PHE A 201 52.11 25.11 -28.41
N LEU A 202 51.10 25.75 -28.99
CA LEU A 202 51.28 26.60 -30.17
C LEU A 202 52.17 27.81 -29.87
N LEU A 203 51.93 28.51 -28.75
CA LEU A 203 52.76 29.63 -28.34
C LEU A 203 54.20 29.22 -28.07
N TRP A 204 54.42 28.08 -27.43
CA TRP A 204 55.75 27.51 -27.22
C TRP A 204 56.48 27.21 -28.54
N SER A 205 55.77 26.73 -29.57
CA SER A 205 56.35 26.51 -30.89
C SER A 205 56.80 27.82 -31.57
N GLN A 206 56.06 28.92 -31.36
CA GLN A 206 56.37 30.23 -31.94
C GLN A 206 57.49 30.97 -31.20
N LEU A 207 57.61 30.76 -29.88
CA LEU A 207 58.63 31.40 -29.04
C LEU A 207 60.06 30.87 -29.28
N GLY A 208 60.23 29.87 -30.14
CA GLY A 208 61.56 29.37 -30.53
C GLY A 208 62.34 28.78 -29.36
N ILE A 209 61.70 27.90 -28.57
CA ILE A 209 62.33 27.21 -27.43
C ILE A 209 63.61 26.51 -27.91
N LYS A 210 64.76 27.00 -27.43
CA LYS A 210 66.06 26.43 -27.77
C LYS A 210 66.32 25.19 -26.93
N PHE A 211 66.37 24.02 -27.56
CA PHE A 211 66.78 22.75 -26.93
C PHE A 211 68.31 22.60 -26.76
N GLU A 212 69.07 23.69 -26.81
CA GLU A 212 70.52 23.71 -26.53
C GLU A 212 70.92 23.00 -25.23
N PRO A 213 70.24 23.18 -24.08
CA PRO A 213 70.60 22.46 -22.85
C PRO A 213 70.38 20.95 -22.95
N LEU A 214 69.46 20.48 -23.80
CA LEU A 214 69.23 19.06 -24.07
C LEU A 214 70.42 18.46 -24.85
N LYS A 215 70.93 19.17 -25.86
CA LYS A 215 72.14 18.77 -26.62
C LYS A 215 73.40 18.74 -25.74
N ALA A 216 73.51 19.64 -24.77
CA ALA A 216 74.61 19.62 -23.81
C ALA A 216 74.51 18.42 -22.83
N LEU A 217 73.31 17.91 -22.55
CA LEU A 217 73.10 16.70 -21.75
C LEU A 217 73.54 15.43 -22.49
N THR A 218 73.34 15.36 -23.81
CA THR A 218 73.77 14.21 -24.63
C THR A 218 75.28 14.03 -24.76
N GLN A 219 76.09 15.04 -24.45
CA GLN A 219 77.56 14.95 -24.55
C GLN A 219 78.22 14.23 -23.37
N LYS A 220 77.51 14.02 -22.26
CA LYS A 220 78.02 13.33 -21.08
C LYS A 220 77.13 12.12 -20.73
N PRO A 221 77.60 10.89 -20.91
CA PRO A 221 76.75 9.70 -20.80
C PRO A 221 76.18 9.50 -19.38
N LEU A 222 76.95 9.80 -18.33
CA LEU A 222 76.48 9.69 -16.95
C LEU A 222 75.36 10.69 -16.60
N GLU A 223 75.45 11.93 -17.08
CA GLU A 223 74.41 12.96 -16.85
C GLU A 223 73.14 12.68 -17.67
N LEU A 224 73.28 12.04 -18.83
CA LEU A 224 72.15 11.58 -19.63
C LEU A 224 71.39 10.45 -18.93
N VAL A 225 72.09 9.45 -18.39
CA VAL A 225 71.45 8.34 -17.68
C VAL A 225 70.69 8.85 -16.47
N SER A 226 71.27 9.74 -15.67
CA SER A 226 70.57 10.29 -14.51
C SER A 226 69.36 11.15 -14.89
N ALA A 227 69.42 11.90 -16.00
CA ALA A 227 68.29 12.66 -16.51
C ALA A 227 67.16 11.76 -17.02
N LEU A 228 67.48 10.70 -17.76
CA LEU A 228 66.48 9.73 -18.21
C LEU A 228 65.81 9.03 -17.01
N VAL A 229 66.58 8.63 -16.00
CA VAL A 229 66.04 8.04 -14.78
C VAL A 229 65.16 9.05 -14.02
N PHE A 230 65.56 10.32 -13.96
CA PHE A 230 64.77 11.36 -13.30
C PHE A 230 63.44 11.63 -14.01
N PHE A 231 63.45 11.93 -15.31
CA PHE A 231 62.21 12.15 -16.06
C PHE A 231 61.36 10.89 -16.17
N GLY A 232 61.99 9.72 -16.27
CA GLY A 232 61.31 8.42 -16.23
C GLY A 232 60.64 8.17 -14.88
N SER A 233 61.28 8.53 -13.76
CA SER A 233 60.67 8.43 -12.43
C SER A 233 59.48 9.38 -12.27
N LEU A 234 59.56 10.59 -12.82
CA LEU A 234 58.45 11.56 -12.80
C LEU A 234 57.27 11.08 -13.65
N ALA A 235 57.53 10.61 -14.87
CA ALA A 235 56.51 10.00 -15.72
C ALA A 235 55.90 8.74 -15.09
N GLY A 236 56.72 7.94 -14.39
CA GLY A 236 56.26 6.79 -13.61
C GLY A 236 55.33 7.19 -12.47
N ILE A 237 55.62 8.28 -11.75
CA ILE A 237 54.76 8.81 -10.69
C ILE A 237 53.40 9.24 -11.28
N GLU A 238 53.39 9.97 -12.40
CA GLU A 238 52.15 10.34 -13.09
C GLU A 238 51.35 9.12 -13.56
N TYR A 239 52.04 8.08 -14.07
CA TYR A 239 51.40 6.82 -14.44
C TYR A 239 50.79 6.09 -13.24
N VAL A 240 51.45 6.12 -12.07
CA VAL A 240 50.90 5.56 -10.83
C VAL A 240 49.63 6.30 -10.42
N PHE A 241 49.59 7.63 -10.54
CA PHE A 241 48.37 8.41 -10.28
C PHE A 241 47.24 8.09 -11.27
N TYR A 242 47.56 7.95 -12.56
CA TYR A 242 46.60 7.49 -13.56
C TYR A 242 46.06 6.08 -13.28
N SER A 243 46.95 5.18 -12.85
CA SER A 243 46.58 3.80 -12.49
C SER A 243 45.69 3.76 -11.25
N TYR A 244 45.97 4.61 -10.25
CA TYR A 244 45.12 4.80 -9.08
C TYR A 244 43.72 5.30 -9.46
N TRP A 245 43.64 6.25 -10.38
CA TRP A 245 42.36 6.79 -10.85
C TRP A 245 41.51 5.76 -11.60
N THR A 246 42.14 4.79 -12.27
CA THR A 246 41.45 3.81 -13.14
C THR A 246 41.13 2.48 -12.45
N HIS A 247 42.07 1.88 -11.71
CA HIS A 247 41.90 0.49 -11.26
C HIS A 247 42.72 0.05 -10.03
N VAL A 248 43.73 0.79 -9.58
CA VAL A 248 44.62 0.35 -8.49
C VAL A 248 44.16 0.88 -7.13
N THR A 249 44.25 0.05 -6.09
CA THR A 249 43.91 0.44 -4.71
C THR A 249 45.02 1.28 -4.05
N LEU A 250 44.70 1.91 -2.93
CA LEU A 250 45.57 2.89 -2.28
C LEU A 250 46.92 2.31 -1.79
N PHE A 251 46.92 1.14 -1.15
CA PHE A 251 48.15 0.60 -0.54
C PHE A 251 49.27 0.25 -1.55
N PRO A 252 48.99 -0.44 -2.68
CA PRO A 252 49.99 -0.64 -3.73
C PRO A 252 50.51 0.69 -4.31
N VAL A 253 49.62 1.67 -4.50
CA VAL A 253 50.00 3.01 -4.98
C VAL A 253 51.00 3.68 -4.04
N LEU A 254 50.78 3.63 -2.72
CA LEU A 254 51.74 4.17 -1.76
C LEU A 254 53.10 3.47 -1.84
N GLN A 255 53.14 2.16 -2.06
CA GLN A 255 54.40 1.41 -2.22
C GLN A 255 55.14 1.82 -3.49
N TYR A 256 54.46 1.84 -4.64
CA TYR A 256 55.05 2.25 -5.92
C TYR A 256 55.51 3.71 -5.89
N LEU A 257 54.69 4.60 -5.34
CA LEU A 257 55.00 6.01 -5.19
C LEU A 257 56.19 6.20 -4.24
N GLY A 258 56.26 5.45 -3.14
CA GLY A 258 57.40 5.47 -2.21
C GLY A 258 58.72 5.12 -2.90
N VAL A 259 58.76 4.02 -3.66
CA VAL A 259 59.96 3.59 -4.40
C VAL A 259 60.33 4.60 -5.49
N LEU A 260 59.37 5.01 -6.33
CA LEU A 260 59.60 5.96 -7.43
C LEU A 260 60.03 7.34 -6.92
N SER A 261 59.47 7.80 -5.81
CA SER A 261 59.86 9.08 -5.19
C SER A 261 61.30 9.04 -4.69
N LEU A 262 61.75 7.92 -4.11
CA LEU A 262 63.13 7.77 -3.67
C LEU A 262 64.11 7.80 -4.86
N VAL A 263 63.75 7.13 -5.96
CA VAL A 263 64.50 7.18 -7.23
C VAL A 263 64.52 8.60 -7.80
N ALA A 264 63.40 9.30 -7.78
CA ALA A 264 63.27 10.69 -8.25
C ALA A 264 64.15 11.65 -7.44
N VAL A 265 64.21 11.49 -6.12
CA VAL A 265 65.06 12.34 -5.25
C VAL A 265 66.54 12.13 -5.54
N VAL A 266 67.00 10.87 -5.65
CA VAL A 266 68.42 10.56 -5.89
C VAL A 266 68.86 11.03 -7.29
N SER A 267 68.09 10.65 -8.32
CA SER A 267 68.38 11.05 -9.70
C SER A 267 68.24 12.57 -9.89
N GLY A 268 67.19 13.19 -9.33
CA GLY A 268 66.95 14.62 -9.39
C GLY A 268 68.06 15.44 -8.76
N ARG A 269 68.60 15.03 -7.61
CA ARG A 269 69.76 15.69 -6.99
C ARG A 269 70.94 15.76 -7.94
N SER A 270 71.22 14.70 -8.68
CA SER A 270 72.34 14.64 -9.63
C SER A 270 72.10 15.50 -10.89
N VAL A 271 70.87 15.52 -11.41
CA VAL A 271 70.50 16.33 -12.58
C VAL A 271 70.55 17.82 -12.24
N LEU A 272 69.98 18.20 -11.10
CA LEU A 272 69.96 19.60 -10.65
C LEU A 272 71.37 20.10 -10.29
N SER A 273 72.22 19.27 -9.69
CA SER A 273 73.62 19.64 -9.42
C SER A 273 74.43 19.83 -10.71
N ALA A 274 74.21 18.99 -11.73
CA ALA A 274 74.82 19.15 -13.04
C ALA A 274 74.38 20.46 -13.73
N VAL A 275 73.09 20.80 -13.65
CA VAL A 275 72.56 22.08 -14.16
C VAL A 275 73.18 23.27 -13.42
N GLN A 276 73.31 23.20 -12.09
CA GLN A 276 73.94 24.24 -11.29
C GLN A 276 75.42 24.42 -11.64
N ALA A 277 76.18 23.33 -11.79
CA ALA A 277 77.59 23.38 -12.19
C ALA A 277 77.77 24.05 -13.55
N ARG A 278 76.90 23.73 -14.52
CA ARG A 278 76.90 24.37 -15.85
C ARG A 278 76.59 25.87 -15.78
N ARG A 279 75.67 26.28 -14.89
CA ARG A 279 75.35 27.70 -14.66
C ARG A 279 76.59 28.45 -14.15
N ILE A 280 77.28 27.90 -13.16
CA ILE A 280 78.49 28.49 -12.58
C ILE A 280 79.62 28.61 -13.63
N GLN A 281 79.81 27.58 -14.47
CA GLN A 281 80.80 27.59 -15.54
C GLN A 281 80.50 28.63 -16.64
N ARG A 282 79.23 28.84 -16.98
CA ARG A 282 78.83 29.89 -17.93
C ARG A 282 79.12 31.29 -17.38
N THR A 283 78.83 31.53 -16.11
CA THR A 283 79.08 32.83 -15.48
C THR A 283 80.58 33.12 -15.31
N SER A 284 81.38 32.12 -14.93
CA SER A 284 82.85 32.29 -14.80
C SER A 284 83.55 32.39 -16.16
N GLY A 285 83.07 31.65 -17.17
CA GLY A 285 83.55 31.74 -18.54
C GLY A 285 83.26 33.09 -19.19
N SER A 286 82.10 33.72 -18.88
CA SER A 286 81.78 35.08 -19.33
C SER A 286 82.70 36.11 -18.67
N ALA A 287 82.94 35.99 -17.35
CA ALA A 287 83.82 36.91 -16.62
C ALA A 287 85.29 36.84 -17.07
N LYS A 288 85.77 35.66 -17.50
CA LYS A 288 87.14 35.49 -18.03
C LYS A 288 87.30 35.98 -19.47
N LYS A 289 86.21 36.23 -20.20
CA LYS A 289 86.24 36.68 -21.60
C LYS A 289 86.20 38.21 -21.73
N GLU A 290 85.89 38.91 -20.64
CA GLU A 290 85.87 40.38 -20.55
C GLU A 290 87.13 40.97 -19.87
N LEU A 291 88.08 40.12 -19.46
CA LEU A 291 89.44 40.47 -19.03
C LEU A 291 90.43 40.16 -20.15
#